data_AF-A0A2X3FME6-F1
#
_entry.id   AF-A0A2X3FME6-F1
#
_cell.length_a   1.000
_cell.length_b   1.000
_cell.length_c   1.000
_cell.angle_alpha   90.00
_cell.angle_beta   90.00
_cell.angle_gamma   90.00
#
_symmetry.space_group_name_H-M   'P 1'
#
loop_
_entity.id
_entity.type
_entity.pdbx_description
1 polymer ?
#
loop_
_entity_poly.entity_id
_entity_poly.type
_entity_poly.pdbx_seq_one_letter_code
_entity_poly.pdbx_strand_id
1 'polypeptide(L)' 'MALATLTIAGNWVKIPQLGRVIIGDRVEIGACTTIDRGALDDTVIGNGVIID' A
#
# COMPACT_ATOMS: atom_id res chain seq x y z
N MET A 1 2.11 6.19 -1.29
CA MET A 1 2.96 6.08 -0.08
C MET A 1 2.59 7.10 0.98
N ALA A 2 1.64 6.77 1.85
CA ALA A 2 1.56 7.43 3.15
C ALA A 2 2.58 6.72 4.05
N LEU A 3 3.74 7.34 4.29
CA LEU A 3 4.67 6.88 5.31
C LEU A 3 3.95 6.97 6.66
N ALA A 4 3.45 5.83 7.17
CA ALA A 4 2.97 5.77 8.54
C ALA A 4 4.20 5.95 9.44
N THR A 5 4.27 7.10 10.08
CA THR A 5 5.35 7.47 10.98
C THR A 5 4.74 7.87 12.31
N LEU A 6 5.39 7.43 13.39
CA LEU A 6 5.09 7.91 14.72
C LEU A 6 6.12 8.98 15.07
N THR A 7 5.68 10.06 15.71
CA THR A 7 6.60 11.05 16.26
C THR A 7 6.96 10.65 17.69
N ILE A 8 8.24 10.35 17.93
CA ILE A 8 8.80 10.13 19.28
C ILE A 8 9.85 11.21 19.52
N ALA A 9 9.61 12.07 20.51
CA ALA A 9 10.51 13.18 20.86
C ALA A 9 10.92 14.06 19.66
N GLY A 10 9.96 14.34 18.76
CA GLY A 10 10.19 15.16 17.55
C GLY A 10 10.85 14.42 16.38
N ASN A 11 11.22 13.15 16.55
CA ASN A 11 11.81 12.34 15.48
C ASN A 11 10.76 11.44 14.83
N TRP A 12 10.85 11.30 13.51
CA TRP A 12 10.05 10.35 12.75
C TRP A 12 10.60 8.93 12.94
N VAL A 13 9.79 8.06 13.53
CA VAL A 13 10.11 6.65 13.67
C VAL A 13 9.26 5.86 12.69
N LYS A 14 9.94 5.04 11.87
CA LYS A 14 9.32 4.23 10.84
C LYS A 14 8.42 3.17 11.47
N ILE A 15 7.16 3.10 11.04
CA ILE A 15 6.24 2.04 11.44
C ILE A 15 6.42 0.85 10.48
N PRO A 16 6.68 -0.37 10.99
CA PRO A 16 6.68 -1.58 10.16
C PRO A 16 5.35 -1.74 9.43
N GLN A 17 5.38 -1.92 8.12
CA GLN A 17 4.19 -2.20 7.33
C GLN A 17 4.05 -3.72 7.24
N LEU A 18 3.05 -4.28 7.92
CA LEU A 18 2.85 -5.73 8.09
C LEU A 18 1.77 -6.31 7.18
N GLY A 19 0.84 -5.49 6.68
CA GLY A 19 -0.18 -5.90 5.70
C GLY A 19 0.41 -6.20 4.33
N ARG A 20 -0.36 -6.71 3.38
CA ARG A 20 0.09 -7.10 2.03
C ARG A 20 -0.56 -6.22 0.98
N VAL A 21 -0.31 -6.57 -0.28
CA VAL A 21 -1.15 -6.16 -1.42
C VAL A 21 -1.79 -7.43 -1.97
N ILE A 22 -3.11 -7.44 -2.07
CA ILE A 22 -3.89 -8.51 -2.70
C ILE A 22 -4.43 -7.97 -4.02
N ILE A 23 -4.03 -8.59 -5.13
CA ILE A 23 -4.47 -8.23 -6.48
C ILE A 23 -5.42 -9.31 -6.97
N GLY A 24 -6.64 -8.91 -7.34
CA GLY A 24 -7.66 -9.80 -7.88
C GLY A 24 -7.44 -10.22 -9.34
N ASP A 25 -8.39 -10.98 -9.86
CA ASP A 25 -8.36 -11.46 -11.24
C ASP A 25 -8.60 -10.35 -12.26
N ARG A 26 -7.93 -10.43 -13.42
CA ARG A 26 -8.13 -9.52 -14.57
C ARG A 26 -7.90 -8.05 -14.22
N VAL A 27 -6.90 -7.78 -13.38
CA VAL A 27 -6.47 -6.42 -13.04
C VAL A 27 -5.47 -5.92 -14.07
N GLU A 28 -5.61 -4.66 -14.47
CA GLU A 28 -4.67 -3.94 -15.33
C GLU A 28 -4.01 -2.81 -14.54
N ILE A 29 -2.68 -2.73 -14.57
CA ILE A 29 -1.88 -1.70 -13.88
C ILE A 29 -0.96 -1.03 -14.90
N GLY A 30 -1.13 0.28 -15.07
CA GLY A 30 -0.37 1.14 -15.96
C GLY A 30 1.08 1.34 -15.55
N ALA A 31 1.85 1.92 -16.46
CA ALA A 31 3.29 2.10 -16.27
C ALA A 31 3.58 3.10 -15.12
N CYS A 32 4.58 2.77 -14.30
CA CYS A 32 5.03 3.61 -13.17
C CYS A 32 3.99 3.85 -12.05
N THR A 33 2.86 3.12 -12.04
CA THR A 33 1.94 3.12 -10.91
C THR A 33 2.58 2.44 -9.69
N THR A 34 2.42 3.04 -8.51
CA THR A 34 2.95 2.51 -7.24
C THR A 34 1.81 2.11 -6.31
N ILE A 35 1.89 0.88 -5.78
CA ILE A 35 0.91 0.34 -4.83
C ILE A 35 1.66 -0.13 -3.60
N ASP A 36 1.44 0.56 -2.49
CA ASP A 36 2.06 0.18 -1.22
C ASP A 36 1.26 -0.89 -0.51
N ARG A 37 1.99 -1.74 0.22
CA ARG A 37 1.40 -2.68 1.17
C ARG A 37 0.72 -1.96 2.32
N GLY A 38 -0.34 -2.54 2.86
CA GLY A 38 -1.03 -1.95 4.00
C GLY A 38 -0.24 -2.02 5.31
N ALA A 39 -0.62 -1.19 6.27
CA ALA A 39 0.08 -1.05 7.55
C ALA A 39 -0.14 -2.26 8.47
N LEU A 40 -1.41 -2.63 8.69
CA LEU A 40 -1.83 -3.80 9.46
C LEU A 40 -2.65 -4.72 8.57
N ASP A 41 -3.76 -4.19 8.04
CA ASP A 41 -4.59 -4.87 7.04
C ASP A 41 -3.98 -4.78 5.64
N ASP A 42 -4.47 -5.61 4.72
CA ASP A 42 -4.00 -5.66 3.34
C ASP A 42 -4.61 -4.51 2.49
N THR A 43 -3.81 -3.96 1.56
CA THR A 43 -4.33 -3.18 0.44
C THR A 43 -4.97 -4.15 -0.55
N VAL A 44 -6.25 -3.96 -0.91
CA VAL A 44 -6.97 -4.87 -1.82
C VAL A 44 -7.35 -4.16 -3.12
N ILE A 45 -6.90 -4.72 -4.24
CA ILE A 45 -7.35 -4.35 -5.59
C ILE A 45 -8.30 -5.43 -6.07
N GLY A 46 -9.57 -5.06 -6.25
CA GLY A 46 -10.63 -5.98 -6.64
C GLY A 46 -10.50 -6.53 -8.06
N ASN A 47 -11.28 -7.56 -8.36
CA ASN A 47 -11.32 -8.16 -9.69
C ASN A 47 -11.76 -7.15 -10.76
N GLY A 48 -11.10 -7.16 -11.93
CA GLY A 48 -11.46 -6.31 -13.07
C GLY A 48 -11.12 -4.83 -12.91
N VAL A 49 -10.38 -4.45 -11.86
CA VAL A 49 -9.95 -3.06 -11.66
C VAL A 49 -8.89 -2.69 -12.70
N ILE A 50 -9.01 -1.47 -13.24
CA ILE A 50 -8.08 -0.88 -14.19
C ILE A 50 -7.52 0.38 -13.55
N ILE A 51 -6.20 0.45 -13.41
CA ILE A 51 -5.46 1.61 -12.89
C ILE A 51 -4.44 1.98 -13.96
N ASP A 52 -4.45 3.22 -14.43
CA ASP A 52 -3.45 3.78 -15.35
C ASP A 52 -2.53 4.74 -14.60
#